data_AF-A0A524CD08-F1
#
_entry.id   AF-A0A524CD08-F1
#
_cell.length_a   1.000
_cell.length_b   1.000
_cell.length_c   1.000
_cell.angle_alpha   90.00
_cell.angle_beta   90.00
_cell.angle_gamma   90.00
#
_symmetry.space_group_name_H-M   'P 1'
#
loop_
_entity.id
_entity.type
_entity.pdbx_description
1 polymer ?
#
loop_
_entity_poly.entity_id
_entity_poly.type
_entity_poly.pdbx_seq_one_letter_code
_entity_poly.pdbx_strand_id
1 'polypeptide(L)'
;MSEIEIANKIKQLKLRVSQLVNEVNDLKTQLNESSISLSEFKSKKETLQDELRGILEQIAKYKEIAGVSPVAKKESEVAQQAKDLMYYFQTEFIDDITKARIYLSITLDKHFIFSIDFKNYPERPKLILPNTINEKFASAEEFLQKVPSYQNWDQNKQIYELVTEVETVLINAYSADLESIEQASKEYLDETRDLINQLIQRARKELDEQNVDSVIEIYKSIIDLSYQIKDFKLVSEYTRKLDDVLKIIRGNK
;
A
#
# COMPACT_ATOMS: atom_id res chain seq x y z
N MET A 1 -0.78 -43.79 -16.36
CA MET A 1 0.52 -43.12 -16.55
C MET A 1 1.52 -43.83 -15.67
N SER A 2 2.65 -44.24 -16.21
CA SER A 2 3.75 -44.80 -15.43
C SER A 2 4.44 -43.71 -14.59
N GLU A 3 5.12 -44.09 -13.51
CA GLU A 3 5.92 -43.17 -12.70
C GLU A 3 6.96 -42.41 -13.53
N ILE A 4 7.55 -43.08 -14.54
CA ILE A 4 8.52 -42.49 -15.47
C ILE A 4 7.87 -41.40 -16.34
N GLU A 5 6.66 -41.64 -16.85
CA GLU A 5 5.91 -40.64 -17.61
C GLU A 5 5.56 -39.42 -16.75
N ILE A 6 5.15 -39.64 -15.50
CA ILE A 6 4.82 -38.57 -14.56
C ILE A 6 6.07 -37.74 -14.20
N ALA A 7 7.20 -38.39 -13.91
CA ALA A 7 8.46 -37.72 -13.63
C ALA A 7 8.94 -36.88 -14.81
N ASN A 8 8.82 -37.41 -16.03
CA ASN A 8 9.14 -36.67 -17.26
C ASN A 8 8.21 -35.46 -17.46
N LYS A 9 6.92 -35.60 -17.18
CA LYS A 9 5.96 -34.49 -17.28
C LYS A 9 6.27 -33.39 -16.27
N ILE A 10 6.57 -33.74 -15.01
CA ILE A 10 6.98 -32.78 -13.98
C ILE A 10 8.26 -32.05 -14.40
N LYS A 11 9.25 -32.77 -14.96
CA LYS A 11 10.49 -32.16 -15.44
C LYS A 11 10.24 -31.14 -16.55
N GLN A 12 9.38 -31.46 -17.52
CA GLN A 12 8.98 -30.52 -18.58
C GLN A 12 8.26 -29.30 -18.02
N LEU A 13 7.34 -29.50 -17.06
CA LEU A 13 6.60 -28.40 -16.43
C LEU A 13 7.54 -27.46 -15.66
N LYS A 14 8.52 -27.99 -14.92
CA LYS A 14 9.55 -27.18 -14.24
C LYS A 14 10.41 -26.37 -15.20
N LEU A 15 10.77 -26.96 -16.34
CA LEU A 15 11.50 -26.24 -17.39
C LEU A 15 10.67 -25.07 -17.90
N ARG A 16 9.36 -25.30 -18.13
CA ARG A 16 8.44 -24.23 -18.55
C ARG A 16 8.27 -23.14 -17.49
N VAL A 17 8.20 -23.49 -16.21
CA VAL A 17 8.21 -22.49 -15.11
C VAL A 17 9.44 -21.59 -15.21
N SER A 18 10.62 -22.17 -15.38
CA SER A 18 11.88 -21.41 -15.49
C SER A 18 11.87 -20.49 -16.72
N GLN A 19 11.34 -20.97 -17.84
CA GLN A 19 11.17 -20.17 -19.06
C GLN A 19 10.20 -19.01 -18.85
N LEU A 20 9.05 -19.24 -18.21
CA LEU A 20 8.07 -18.19 -17.91
C LEU A 20 8.64 -17.09 -17.00
N VAL A 21 9.42 -17.46 -15.98
CA VAL A 21 10.09 -16.50 -15.12
C VAL A 21 11.07 -15.64 -15.93
N ASN A 22 11.83 -16.25 -16.84
CA ASN A 22 12.73 -15.52 -17.74
C ASN A 22 11.96 -14.62 -18.71
N GLU A 23 10.88 -15.10 -19.33
CA GLU A 23 10.02 -14.31 -20.23
C GLU A 23 9.46 -13.07 -19.52
N VAL A 24 9.04 -13.20 -18.25
CA VAL A 24 8.60 -12.06 -17.44
C VAL A 24 9.75 -11.08 -17.18
N ASN A 25 10.97 -11.56 -16.94
CA ASN A 25 12.13 -10.70 -16.75
C ASN A 25 12.53 -9.98 -18.04
N ASP A 26 12.47 -10.65 -19.19
CA ASP A 26 12.73 -10.05 -20.49
C ASP A 26 11.70 -8.96 -20.82
N LEU A 27 10.42 -9.18 -20.49
CA LEU A 27 9.39 -8.15 -20.61
C LEU A 27 9.68 -6.91 -19.75
N LYS A 28 10.27 -7.07 -18.57
CA LYS A 28 10.68 -5.92 -17.74
C LYS A 28 11.84 -5.17 -18.38
N THR A 29 12.83 -5.88 -18.90
CA THR A 29 13.95 -5.27 -19.63
C THR A 29 13.43 -4.46 -20.81
N GLN A 30 12.53 -5.03 -21.60
CA GLN A 30 11.86 -4.36 -22.72
C GLN A 30 11.07 -3.12 -22.27
N LEU A 31 10.33 -3.19 -21.16
CA LEU A 31 9.62 -2.03 -20.63
C LEU A 31 10.60 -0.91 -20.19
N ASN A 32 11.68 -1.28 -19.51
CA ASN A 32 12.71 -0.33 -19.05
C ASN A 32 13.44 0.33 -20.23
N GLU A 33 13.68 -0.43 -21.30
CA GLU A 33 14.25 0.04 -22.56
C GLU A 33 13.22 0.78 -23.44
N SER A 34 11.98 0.93 -22.96
CA SER A 34 10.85 1.54 -23.69
C SER A 34 10.53 0.86 -25.03
N SER A 35 10.92 -0.40 -25.21
CA SER A 35 10.66 -1.18 -26.42
C SER A 35 9.24 -1.75 -26.46
N ILE A 36 8.53 -1.76 -25.32
CA ILE A 36 7.10 -2.07 -25.22
C ILE A 36 6.40 -1.02 -24.37
N SER A 37 5.10 -0.82 -24.61
CA SER A 37 4.29 0.07 -23.79
C SER A 37 3.94 -0.55 -22.43
N LEU A 38 3.59 0.28 -21.45
CA LEU A 38 3.13 -0.18 -20.13
C LEU A 38 1.86 -1.05 -20.23
N SER A 39 0.92 -0.71 -21.11
CA SER A 39 -0.29 -1.50 -21.32
C SER A 39 0.02 -2.88 -21.91
N GLU A 40 0.93 -2.93 -22.88
CA GLU A 40 1.40 -4.19 -23.49
C GLU A 40 2.14 -5.06 -22.47
N PHE A 41 3.02 -4.47 -21.67
CA PHE A 41 3.69 -5.17 -20.57
C PHE A 41 2.69 -5.79 -19.59
N LYS A 42 1.68 -5.02 -19.15
CA LYS A 42 0.66 -5.49 -18.21
C LYS A 42 -0.11 -6.70 -18.77
N SER A 43 -0.58 -6.61 -20.01
CA SER A 43 -1.35 -7.67 -20.65
C SER A 43 -0.53 -8.96 -20.85
N LYS A 44 0.72 -8.84 -21.31
CA LYS A 44 1.60 -10.01 -21.47
C LYS A 44 1.97 -10.63 -20.13
N LYS A 45 2.28 -9.80 -19.12
CA LYS A 45 2.57 -10.26 -17.76
C LYS A 45 1.41 -11.06 -17.17
N GLU A 46 0.18 -10.56 -17.32
CA GLU A 46 -1.03 -11.25 -16.84
C GLU A 46 -1.19 -12.63 -17.49
N THR A 47 -1.01 -12.71 -18.82
CA THR A 47 -1.08 -13.99 -19.55
C THR A 47 -0.03 -15.00 -19.06
N LEU A 48 1.21 -14.55 -18.84
CA LEU A 48 2.29 -15.42 -18.34
C LEU A 48 2.05 -15.86 -16.89
N GLN A 49 1.47 -14.99 -16.06
CA GLN A 49 1.09 -15.34 -14.68
C GLN A 49 -0.03 -16.38 -14.65
N ASP A 50 -1.00 -16.28 -15.55
CA ASP A 50 -2.07 -17.27 -15.70
C ASP A 50 -1.52 -18.63 -16.15
N GLU A 51 -0.60 -18.64 -17.12
CA GLU A 51 0.06 -19.87 -17.55
C GLU A 51 0.86 -20.50 -16.40
N LEU A 52 1.63 -19.70 -15.66
CA LEU A 52 2.41 -20.15 -14.51
C LEU A 52 1.51 -20.81 -13.46
N ARG A 53 0.38 -20.18 -13.12
CA ARG A 53 -0.61 -20.72 -12.19
C ARG A 53 -1.14 -22.08 -12.67
N GLY A 54 -1.49 -22.20 -13.95
CA GLY A 54 -1.95 -23.46 -14.53
C GLY A 54 -0.90 -24.57 -14.52
N ILE A 55 0.38 -24.21 -14.69
CA ILE A 55 1.49 -25.18 -14.61
C ILE A 55 1.73 -25.66 -13.19
N LEU A 56 1.68 -24.75 -12.21
CA LEU A 56 1.84 -25.11 -10.79
C LEU A 56 0.73 -26.08 -10.34
N GLU A 57 -0.50 -25.87 -10.79
CA GLU A 57 -1.62 -26.80 -10.53
C GLU A 57 -1.39 -28.18 -11.15
N GLN A 58 -0.87 -28.23 -12.37
CA GLN A 58 -0.53 -29.50 -13.02
C GLN A 58 0.57 -30.24 -12.26
N ILE A 59 1.63 -29.53 -11.83
CA ILE A 59 2.72 -30.11 -11.04
C ILE A 59 2.18 -30.72 -9.74
N ALA A 60 1.33 -30.00 -9.02
CA ALA A 60 0.72 -30.49 -7.79
C ALA A 60 -0.09 -31.78 -8.03
N LYS A 61 -0.98 -31.78 -9.03
CA LYS A 61 -1.81 -32.95 -9.40
C LYS A 61 -0.97 -34.17 -9.79
N TYR A 62 0.05 -33.98 -10.64
CA TYR A 62 0.91 -35.08 -11.07
C TYR A 62 1.69 -35.69 -9.91
N LYS A 63 2.10 -34.89 -8.93
CA LYS A 63 2.84 -35.37 -7.75
C LYS A 63 1.96 -36.09 -6.74
N GLU A 64 0.71 -35.67 -6.58
CA GLU A 64 -0.29 -36.37 -5.79
C GLU A 64 -0.58 -37.77 -6.36
N ILE A 65 -0.78 -37.86 -7.69
CA ILE A 65 -1.05 -39.12 -8.40
C ILE A 65 0.12 -40.09 -8.31
N ALA A 66 1.35 -39.60 -8.39
CA ALA A 66 2.52 -40.48 -8.42
C ALA A 66 2.92 -41.01 -7.02
N GLY A 67 2.31 -40.56 -5.93
CA GLY A 67 2.59 -41.06 -4.58
C GLY A 67 4.08 -41.07 -4.24
N VAL A 68 4.75 -39.91 -4.29
CA VAL A 68 6.20 -39.87 -4.51
C VAL A 68 6.99 -39.32 -3.33
N SER A 69 8.11 -39.99 -3.03
CA SER A 69 9.37 -39.54 -2.39
C SER A 69 9.36 -38.21 -1.60
N PRO A 70 10.00 -38.13 -0.42
CA PRO A 70 10.11 -36.90 0.38
C PRO A 70 10.50 -35.64 -0.41
N VAL A 71 11.33 -35.78 -1.46
CA VAL A 71 11.73 -34.67 -2.34
C VAL A 71 10.57 -34.15 -3.19
N ALA A 72 9.78 -35.04 -3.79
CA ALA A 72 8.65 -34.66 -4.62
C ALA A 72 7.54 -34.02 -3.77
N LYS A 73 7.31 -34.55 -2.56
CA LYS A 73 6.40 -33.96 -1.57
C LYS A 73 6.81 -32.54 -1.21
N LYS A 74 8.07 -32.32 -0.80
CA LYS A 74 8.62 -30.98 -0.48
C LYS A 74 8.39 -29.99 -1.61
N GLU A 75 8.72 -30.39 -2.84
CA GLU A 75 8.53 -29.50 -3.98
C GLU A 75 7.05 -29.25 -4.34
N SER A 76 6.15 -30.19 -4.04
CA SER A 76 4.71 -29.98 -4.20
C SER A 76 4.20 -28.95 -3.21
N GLU A 77 4.64 -29.03 -1.96
CA GLU A 77 4.32 -28.07 -0.91
C GLU A 77 4.83 -26.68 -1.28
N VAL A 78 6.07 -26.56 -1.76
CA VAL A 78 6.63 -25.29 -2.27
C VAL A 78 5.80 -24.71 -3.41
N ALA A 79 5.39 -25.53 -4.38
CA ALA A 79 4.56 -25.08 -5.50
C ALA A 79 3.18 -24.59 -5.02
N GLN A 80 2.61 -25.26 -4.03
CA GLN A 80 1.36 -24.86 -3.38
C GLN A 80 1.52 -23.52 -2.65
N GLN A 81 2.58 -23.36 -1.84
CA GLN A 81 2.87 -22.08 -1.18
C GLN A 81 3.04 -20.93 -2.17
N ALA A 82 3.76 -21.16 -3.27
CA ALA A 82 3.95 -20.17 -4.33
C ALA A 82 2.62 -19.77 -4.98
N LYS A 83 1.75 -20.75 -5.24
CA LYS A 83 0.40 -20.53 -5.79
C LYS A 83 -0.45 -19.69 -4.83
N ASP A 84 -0.49 -20.06 -3.56
CA ASP A 84 -1.30 -19.36 -2.56
C ASP A 84 -0.79 -17.92 -2.38
N LEU A 85 0.53 -17.72 -2.37
CA LEU A 85 1.12 -16.39 -2.32
C LEU A 85 0.71 -15.52 -3.52
N MET A 86 0.72 -16.05 -4.75
CA MET A 86 0.22 -15.35 -5.94
C MET A 86 -1.27 -15.04 -5.89
N TYR A 87 -2.05 -15.89 -5.22
CA TYR A 87 -3.50 -15.72 -5.12
C TYR A 87 -3.86 -14.57 -4.19
N TYR A 88 -3.20 -14.48 -3.03
CA TYR A 88 -3.49 -13.46 -2.02
C TYR A 88 -2.76 -12.15 -2.25
N PHE A 89 -1.59 -12.17 -2.86
CA PHE A 89 -0.72 -10.99 -2.95
C PHE A 89 -0.20 -10.75 -4.35
N GLN A 90 0.01 -9.47 -4.67
CA GLN A 90 0.79 -9.09 -5.82
C GLN A 90 2.23 -9.59 -5.63
N THR A 91 2.59 -10.60 -6.42
CA THR A 91 3.81 -11.37 -6.23
C THR A 91 4.65 -11.42 -7.50
N GLU A 92 5.97 -11.31 -7.34
CA GLU A 92 6.94 -11.45 -8.41
C GLU A 92 8.05 -12.43 -7.98
N PHE A 93 8.20 -13.54 -8.69
CA PHE A 93 9.26 -14.50 -8.40
C PHE A 93 10.62 -14.06 -8.95
N ILE A 94 11.69 -14.34 -8.19
CA ILE A 94 13.08 -14.04 -8.53
C ILE A 94 13.80 -15.36 -8.80
N ASP A 95 14.24 -15.56 -10.05
CA ASP A 95 14.94 -16.75 -10.56
C ASP A 95 14.10 -18.04 -10.56
N ASP A 96 13.44 -18.37 -9.45
CA ASP A 96 12.58 -19.53 -9.27
C ASP A 96 11.38 -19.21 -8.34
N ILE A 97 10.47 -20.18 -8.19
CA ILE A 97 9.25 -20.01 -7.39
C ILE A 97 9.48 -19.99 -5.88
N THR A 98 10.72 -20.15 -5.41
CA THR A 98 11.05 -20.21 -3.98
C THR A 98 11.45 -18.86 -3.41
N LYS A 99 11.70 -17.87 -4.29
CA LYS A 99 12.01 -16.50 -3.90
C LYS A 99 11.02 -15.56 -4.54
N ALA A 100 10.37 -14.75 -3.73
CA ALA A 100 9.33 -13.83 -4.19
C ALA A 100 9.55 -12.42 -3.64
N ARG A 101 9.29 -11.40 -4.46
CA ARG A 101 8.99 -10.04 -4.03
C ARG A 101 7.49 -9.89 -3.87
N ILE A 102 7.09 -9.37 -2.73
CA ILE A 102 5.70 -9.16 -2.36
C ILE A 102 5.47 -7.66 -2.27
N TYR A 103 4.43 -7.18 -2.93
CA TYR A 103 4.03 -5.79 -2.96
C TYR A 103 2.80 -5.62 -2.04
N LEU A 104 2.98 -4.89 -0.94
CA LEU A 104 1.91 -4.56 0.00
C LEU A 104 1.59 -3.06 -0.08
N SER A 105 0.32 -2.73 0.00
CA SER A 105 -0.16 -1.34 0.09
C SER A 105 -1.08 -1.25 1.29
N ILE A 106 -0.59 -0.65 2.39
CA ILE A 106 -1.37 -0.56 3.63
C ILE A 106 -2.15 0.76 3.72
N THR A 107 -1.72 1.80 2.98
CA THR A 107 -2.48 3.04 2.74
C THR A 107 -2.38 3.43 1.27
N LEU A 108 -3.02 4.54 0.90
CA LEU A 108 -2.94 5.10 -0.46
C LEU A 108 -1.53 5.58 -0.85
N ASP A 109 -0.70 5.92 0.14
CA ASP A 109 0.62 6.51 -0.03
C ASP A 109 1.77 5.66 0.55
N LYS A 110 1.46 4.65 1.36
CA LYS A 110 2.45 3.76 1.97
C LYS A 110 2.42 2.38 1.32
N HIS A 111 3.45 2.14 0.53
CA HIS A 111 3.69 0.89 -0.17
C HIS A 111 4.99 0.24 0.31
N PHE A 112 4.97 -1.06 0.50
CA PHE A 112 6.09 -1.86 0.95
C PHE A 112 6.40 -2.94 -0.06
N ILE A 113 7.69 -3.12 -0.33
CA ILE A 113 8.19 -4.21 -1.16
C ILE A 113 9.19 -4.96 -0.31
N PHE A 114 8.88 -6.21 0.03
CA PHE A 114 9.81 -7.08 0.74
C PHE A 114 10.01 -8.37 -0.04
N SER A 115 11.12 -9.06 0.22
CA SER A 115 11.40 -10.34 -0.40
C SER A 115 11.28 -11.48 0.61
N ILE A 116 10.80 -12.63 0.16
CA ILE A 116 10.75 -13.87 0.93
C ILE A 116 11.49 -14.97 0.19
N ASP A 117 12.35 -15.71 0.90
CA ASP A 117 13.00 -16.93 0.42
C ASP A 117 12.50 -18.11 1.26
N PHE A 118 11.71 -18.97 0.64
CA PHE A 118 11.11 -20.16 1.25
C PHE A 118 11.60 -21.46 0.56
N LYS A 119 12.81 -21.44 -0.01
CA LYS A 119 13.44 -22.61 -0.64
C LYS A 119 13.53 -23.83 0.28
N ASN A 120 13.63 -23.59 1.59
CA ASN A 120 13.74 -24.62 2.60
C ASN A 120 12.40 -25.03 3.22
N TYR A 121 11.25 -24.54 2.72
CA TYR A 121 9.93 -24.91 3.24
C TYR A 121 9.82 -26.44 3.44
N PRO A 122 9.33 -26.92 4.60
CA PRO A 122 8.60 -26.19 5.64
C PRO A 122 9.46 -25.49 6.71
N GLU A 123 10.78 -25.37 6.53
CA GLU A 123 11.61 -24.55 7.43
C GLU A 123 11.24 -23.05 7.34
N ARG A 124 11.54 -22.30 8.42
CA ARG A 124 11.24 -20.87 8.51
C ARG A 124 11.83 -20.11 7.31
N PRO A 125 11.01 -19.34 6.57
CA PRO A 125 11.49 -18.58 5.44
C PRO A 125 12.40 -17.43 5.89
N LYS A 126 13.24 -16.96 4.97
CA LYS A 126 14.03 -15.74 5.19
C LYS A 126 13.25 -14.55 4.63
N LEU A 127 13.07 -13.52 5.46
CA LEU A 127 12.46 -12.26 5.05
C LEU A 127 13.54 -11.21 4.86
N ILE A 128 13.45 -10.48 3.75
CA ILE A 128 14.30 -9.33 3.42
C ILE A 128 13.39 -8.12 3.39
N LEU A 129 13.44 -7.36 4.47
CA LEU A 129 12.57 -6.21 4.74
C LEU A 129 13.19 -4.93 4.16
N PRO A 130 12.37 -4.01 3.61
CA PRO A 130 12.86 -2.72 3.15
C PRO A 130 13.31 -1.83 4.32
N ASN A 131 14.30 -0.97 4.08
CA ASN A 131 14.82 -0.05 5.09
C ASN A 131 13.76 0.95 5.61
N THR A 132 12.68 1.18 4.86
CA THR A 132 11.54 2.03 5.25
C THR A 132 10.84 1.54 6.51
N ILE A 133 10.98 0.26 6.87
CA ILE A 133 10.47 -0.26 8.15
C ILE A 133 11.14 0.44 9.34
N ASN A 134 12.38 0.92 9.19
CA ASN A 134 13.07 1.62 10.26
C ASN A 134 12.48 3.02 10.57
N GLU A 135 11.52 3.50 9.77
CA GLU A 135 10.77 4.74 10.06
C GLU A 135 9.82 4.57 11.26
N LYS A 136 9.35 3.34 11.53
CA LYS A 136 8.39 3.04 12.61
C LYS A 136 8.88 2.04 13.65
N PHE A 137 9.89 1.26 13.30
CA PHE A 137 10.50 0.27 14.18
C PHE A 137 11.98 0.61 14.33
N ALA A 138 12.58 0.36 15.49
CA ALA A 138 14.00 0.65 15.71
C ALA A 138 14.90 -0.24 14.83
N SER A 139 14.41 -1.41 14.40
CA SER A 139 15.09 -2.30 13.47
C SER A 139 14.14 -3.28 12.80
N ALA A 140 14.60 -3.93 11.73
CA ALA A 140 13.93 -5.08 11.13
C ALA A 140 13.70 -6.23 12.13
N GLU A 141 14.60 -6.42 13.10
CA GLU A 141 14.46 -7.45 14.13
C GLU A 141 13.29 -7.13 15.08
N GLU A 142 13.16 -5.87 15.51
CA GLU A 142 12.03 -5.43 16.34
C GLU A 142 10.70 -5.62 15.59
N PHE A 143 10.66 -5.30 14.30
CA PHE A 143 9.49 -5.57 13.48
C PHE A 143 9.14 -7.06 13.47
N LEU A 144 10.11 -7.93 13.21
CA LEU A 144 9.89 -9.38 13.17
C LEU A 144 9.47 -9.98 14.52
N GLN A 145 9.83 -9.36 15.64
CA GLN A 145 9.34 -9.76 16.97
C GLN A 145 7.83 -9.57 17.13
N LYS A 146 7.23 -8.64 16.37
CA LYS A 146 5.79 -8.38 16.35
C LYS A 146 5.03 -9.30 15.39
N VAL A 147 5.72 -10.21 14.70
CA VAL A 147 5.15 -11.23 13.80
C VAL A 147 5.21 -12.61 14.49
N PRO A 148 4.28 -12.95 15.40
CA PRO A 148 4.08 -14.29 15.97
C PRO A 148 4.37 -15.48 15.05
N SER A 149 3.89 -15.49 13.79
CA SER A 149 4.11 -16.63 12.88
C SER A 149 5.57 -16.80 12.51
N TYR A 150 6.33 -15.70 12.44
CA TYR A 150 7.77 -15.72 12.19
C TYR A 150 8.56 -16.17 13.43
N GLN A 151 8.15 -15.70 14.61
CA GLN A 151 8.81 -16.03 15.88
C GLN A 151 8.61 -17.50 16.25
N ASN A 152 7.38 -17.99 16.10
CA ASN A 152 6.98 -19.34 16.50
C ASN A 152 6.78 -20.24 15.27
N TRP A 153 7.66 -20.15 14.29
CA TRP A 153 7.49 -20.89 13.02
C TRP A 153 7.37 -22.40 13.26
N ASP A 154 6.34 -23.02 12.67
CA ASP A 154 6.16 -24.47 12.66
C ASP A 154 5.84 -24.98 11.25
N GLN A 155 5.96 -26.28 11.03
CA GLN A 155 5.88 -26.88 9.69
C GLN A 155 4.48 -26.86 9.06
N ASN A 156 3.44 -26.55 9.83
CA ASN A 156 2.07 -26.46 9.34
C ASN A 156 1.69 -25.04 8.90
N LYS A 157 2.49 -24.02 9.25
CA LYS A 157 2.24 -22.64 8.87
C LYS A 157 2.37 -22.41 7.38
N GLN A 158 1.44 -21.66 6.81
CA GLN A 158 1.46 -21.32 5.40
C GLN A 158 2.22 -20.00 5.19
N ILE A 159 2.87 -19.88 4.04
CA ILE A 159 3.65 -18.70 3.67
C ILE A 159 2.75 -17.47 3.53
N TYR A 160 1.55 -17.62 2.97
CA TYR A 160 0.63 -16.49 2.82
C TYR A 160 0.16 -15.96 4.19
N GLU A 161 -0.02 -16.82 5.19
CA GLU A 161 -0.43 -16.42 6.55
C GLU A 161 0.63 -15.52 7.20
N LEU A 162 1.90 -15.88 7.05
CA LEU A 162 3.02 -15.02 7.48
C LEU A 162 2.97 -13.64 6.82
N VAL A 163 2.65 -13.60 5.53
CA VAL A 163 2.57 -12.34 4.77
C VAL A 163 1.36 -11.50 5.20
N THR A 164 0.20 -12.12 5.44
CA THR A 164 -0.97 -11.45 6.02
C THR A 164 -0.66 -10.86 7.39
N GLU A 165 0.12 -11.56 8.21
CA GLU A 165 0.49 -11.08 9.53
C GLU A 165 1.48 -9.92 9.46
N VAL A 166 2.48 -9.99 8.56
CA VAL A 166 3.36 -8.86 8.23
C VAL A 166 2.55 -7.64 7.80
N GLU A 167 1.58 -7.83 6.91
CA GLU A 167 0.66 -6.77 6.46
C GLU A 167 -0.13 -6.18 7.64
N THR A 168 -0.69 -7.03 8.51
CA THR A 168 -1.44 -6.61 9.69
C THR A 168 -0.61 -5.77 10.65
N VAL A 169 0.64 -6.18 10.92
CA VAL A 169 1.56 -5.40 11.78
C VAL A 169 1.87 -4.05 11.16
N LEU A 170 2.08 -3.99 9.84
CA LEU A 170 2.29 -2.73 9.13
C LEU A 170 1.03 -1.84 9.17
N ILE A 171 -0.16 -2.39 8.91
CA ILE A 171 -1.43 -1.64 9.02
C ILE A 171 -1.53 -1.03 10.42
N ASN A 172 -1.40 -1.83 11.48
CA ASN A 172 -1.55 -1.32 12.85
C ASN A 172 -0.53 -0.23 13.21
N ALA A 173 0.71 -0.37 12.73
CA ALA A 173 1.76 0.62 13.01
C ALA A 173 1.55 1.94 12.26
N TYR A 174 0.90 1.93 11.10
CA TYR A 174 0.69 3.11 10.27
C TYR A 174 -0.76 3.66 10.35
N SER A 175 -1.74 2.88 10.81
CA SER A 175 -3.11 3.35 11.08
C SER A 175 -3.17 4.29 12.28
N ALA A 176 -2.30 4.11 13.28
CA ALA A 176 -2.19 5.04 14.40
C ALA A 176 -1.78 6.47 13.96
N ASP A 177 -1.03 6.58 12.86
CA ASP A 177 -0.69 7.90 12.29
C ASP A 177 -1.88 8.56 11.60
N LEU A 178 -2.74 7.80 10.92
CA LEU A 178 -3.92 8.35 10.27
C LEU A 178 -4.88 8.97 11.30
N GLU A 179 -5.13 8.28 12.42
CA GLU A 179 -5.94 8.85 13.51
C GLU A 179 -5.32 10.13 14.09
N SER A 180 -3.98 10.17 14.23
CA SER A 180 -3.29 11.38 14.71
C SER A 180 -3.38 12.55 13.73
N ILE A 181 -3.30 12.28 12.42
CA ILE A 181 -3.42 13.29 11.35
C ILE A 181 -4.86 13.81 11.27
N GLU A 182 -5.86 12.92 11.36
CA GLU A 182 -7.26 13.29 11.41
C GLU A 182 -7.57 14.15 12.64
N GLN A 183 -7.04 13.77 13.79
CA GLN A 183 -7.21 14.53 15.03
C GLN A 183 -6.55 15.91 14.95
N ALA A 184 -5.30 16.00 14.47
CA ALA A 184 -4.61 17.28 14.28
C ALA A 184 -5.32 18.19 13.25
N SER A 185 -5.86 17.60 12.18
CA SER A 185 -6.67 18.32 11.19
C SER A 185 -7.96 18.87 11.80
N LYS A 186 -8.63 18.07 12.64
CA LYS A 186 -9.82 18.50 13.37
C LYS A 186 -9.52 19.62 14.36
N GLU A 187 -8.44 19.50 15.14
CA GLU A 187 -7.99 20.53 16.08
C GLU A 187 -7.69 21.84 15.35
N TYR A 188 -6.95 21.80 14.24
CA TYR A 188 -6.69 22.97 13.41
C TYR A 188 -7.97 23.64 12.90
N LEU A 189 -8.95 22.85 12.44
CA LEU A 189 -10.24 23.37 11.98
C LEU A 189 -11.04 24.03 13.11
N ASP A 190 -11.04 23.43 14.30
CA ASP A 190 -11.75 23.95 15.47
C ASP A 190 -11.10 25.24 16.00
N GLU A 191 -9.77 25.28 16.12
CA GLU A 191 -9.02 26.49 16.49
C GLU A 191 -9.24 27.64 15.50
N THR A 192 -9.22 27.34 14.19
CA THR A 192 -9.45 28.35 13.15
C THR A 192 -10.88 28.90 13.21
N ARG A 193 -11.87 28.05 13.49
CA ARG A 193 -13.26 28.49 13.69
C ARG A 193 -13.42 29.35 14.92
N ASP A 194 -12.75 29.03 16.02
CA ASP A 194 -12.78 29.85 17.22
C ASP A 194 -12.16 31.22 17.00
N LEU A 195 -11.03 31.29 16.29
CA LEU A 195 -10.42 32.56 15.89
C LEU A 195 -11.35 33.38 15.00
N ILE A 196 -11.97 32.76 13.99
CA ILE A 196 -12.98 33.40 13.15
C ILE A 196 -14.11 33.97 14.02
N ASN A 197 -14.65 33.21 14.97
CA ASN A 197 -15.71 33.67 15.86
C ASN A 197 -15.28 34.88 16.71
N GLN A 198 -14.05 34.88 17.22
CA GLN A 198 -13.49 36.02 17.95
C GLN A 198 -13.38 37.27 17.06
N LEU A 199 -12.88 37.11 15.83
CA LEU A 199 -12.80 38.19 14.84
C LEU A 199 -14.19 38.74 14.51
N ILE A 200 -15.21 37.88 14.38
CA ILE A 200 -16.60 38.30 14.15
C ILE A 200 -17.11 39.17 15.31
N GLN A 201 -16.86 38.78 16.56
CA GLN A 201 -17.26 39.60 17.72
C GLN A 201 -16.52 40.93 17.75
N ARG A 202 -15.21 40.91 17.44
CA ARG A 202 -14.41 42.13 17.37
C ARG A 202 -14.91 43.08 16.28
N ALA A 203 -15.20 42.57 15.08
CA ALA A 203 -15.74 43.39 13.99
C ALA A 203 -17.05 44.08 14.38
N ARG A 204 -17.94 43.39 15.12
CA ARG A 204 -19.19 43.99 15.63
C ARG A 204 -18.92 45.16 16.55
N LYS A 205 -18.01 44.99 17.52
CA LYS A 205 -17.62 46.05 18.45
C LYS A 205 -17.02 47.26 17.72
N GLU A 206 -16.11 47.02 16.78
CA GLU A 206 -15.45 48.09 16.01
C GLU A 206 -16.46 48.83 15.09
N LEU A 207 -17.48 48.12 14.60
CA LEU A 207 -18.57 48.73 13.84
C LEU A 207 -19.44 49.63 14.72
N ASP A 208 -19.76 49.21 15.95
CA ASP A 208 -20.48 50.02 16.94
C ASP A 208 -19.69 51.29 17.31
N GLU A 209 -18.36 51.19 17.38
CA GLU A 209 -17.43 52.30 17.62
C GLU A 209 -17.15 53.14 16.36
N GLN A 210 -17.74 52.79 15.22
CA GLN A 210 -17.54 53.44 13.91
C GLN A 210 -16.08 53.43 13.42
N ASN A 211 -15.26 52.47 13.87
CA ASN A 211 -13.89 52.29 13.43
C ASN A 211 -13.81 51.48 12.13
N VAL A 212 -14.15 52.14 11.02
CA VAL A 212 -14.38 51.48 9.74
C VAL A 212 -13.13 50.81 9.16
N ASP A 213 -11.95 51.41 9.34
CA ASP A 213 -10.69 50.84 8.83
C ASP A 213 -10.35 49.51 9.54
N SER A 214 -10.59 49.43 10.85
CA SER A 214 -10.40 48.21 11.64
C SER A 214 -11.36 47.10 11.18
N VAL A 215 -12.62 47.44 10.92
CA VAL A 215 -13.62 46.47 10.42
C VAL A 215 -13.21 45.87 9.07
N ILE A 216 -12.66 46.68 8.16
CA ILE A 216 -12.18 46.21 6.85
C ILE A 216 -11.10 45.14 7.01
N GLU A 217 -10.08 45.40 7.84
CA GLU A 217 -8.97 44.47 8.04
C GLU A 217 -9.42 43.18 8.75
N ILE A 218 -10.36 43.30 9.69
CA ILE A 218 -10.95 42.14 10.36
C ILE A 218 -11.75 41.28 9.36
N TYR A 219 -12.57 41.88 8.51
CA TYR A 219 -13.34 41.15 7.50
C TYR A 219 -12.45 40.46 6.46
N LYS A 220 -11.36 41.10 6.00
CA LYS A 220 -10.36 40.44 5.15
C LYS A 220 -9.77 39.21 5.84
N SER A 221 -9.37 39.35 7.10
CA SER A 221 -8.80 38.24 7.89
C SER A 221 -9.79 37.08 8.04
N ILE A 222 -11.07 37.36 8.26
CA ILE A 222 -12.13 36.34 8.31
C ILE A 222 -12.25 35.62 6.96
N ILE A 223 -12.24 36.37 5.84
CA ILE A 223 -12.34 35.78 4.49
C ILE A 223 -11.16 34.85 4.23
N ASP A 224 -9.93 35.27 4.53
CA ASP A 224 -8.72 34.48 4.30
C ASP A 224 -8.72 33.18 5.10
N LEU A 225 -9.04 33.26 6.40
CA LEU A 225 -9.15 32.07 7.27
C LEU A 225 -10.28 31.14 6.80
N SER A 226 -11.42 31.69 6.38
CA SER A 226 -12.54 30.90 5.85
C SER A 226 -12.16 30.16 4.57
N TYR A 227 -11.35 30.78 3.70
CA TYR A 227 -10.81 30.14 2.49
C TYR A 227 -9.87 28.98 2.84
N GLN A 228 -9.01 29.14 3.84
CA GLN A 228 -8.08 28.09 4.27
C GLN A 228 -8.81 26.84 4.75
N ILE A 229 -9.92 27.00 5.48
CA ILE A 229 -10.75 25.87 5.94
C ILE A 229 -11.85 25.46 4.96
N LYS A 230 -11.89 26.06 3.76
CA LYS A 230 -12.86 25.80 2.69
C LYS A 230 -14.33 26.05 3.11
N ASP A 231 -14.57 26.98 4.03
CA ASP A 231 -15.93 27.45 4.36
C ASP A 231 -16.36 28.56 3.39
N PHE A 232 -16.73 28.16 2.17
CA PHE A 232 -17.10 29.09 1.10
C PHE A 232 -18.40 29.87 1.40
N LYS A 233 -19.24 29.36 2.30
CA LYS A 233 -20.44 30.08 2.74
C LYS A 233 -20.02 31.30 3.55
N LEU A 234 -19.09 31.13 4.49
CA LEU A 234 -18.58 32.21 5.32
C LEU A 234 -17.78 33.23 4.50
N VAL A 235 -16.96 32.77 3.55
CA VAL A 235 -16.29 33.63 2.55
C VAL A 235 -17.32 34.53 1.86
N SER A 236 -18.39 33.94 1.30
CA SER A 236 -19.40 34.68 0.55
C SER A 236 -20.15 35.71 1.41
N GLU A 237 -20.42 35.35 2.67
CA GLU A 237 -21.08 36.24 3.63
C GLU A 237 -20.20 37.46 3.96
N TYR A 238 -18.94 37.24 4.32
CA TYR A 238 -18.06 38.32 4.78
C TYR A 238 -17.52 39.18 3.64
N THR A 239 -17.37 38.63 2.42
CA THR A 239 -17.12 39.45 1.22
C THR A 239 -18.25 40.45 0.98
N ARG A 240 -19.52 40.02 1.12
CA ARG A 240 -20.66 40.92 0.98
C ARG A 240 -20.67 42.01 2.05
N LYS A 241 -20.42 41.65 3.31
CA LYS A 241 -20.33 42.62 4.41
C LYS A 241 -19.20 43.64 4.19
N LEU A 242 -18.06 43.19 3.68
CA LEU A 242 -16.94 44.06 3.32
C LEU A 242 -17.33 45.04 2.21
N ASP A 243 -17.98 44.56 1.15
CA ASP A 243 -18.48 45.42 0.07
C ASP A 243 -19.46 46.48 0.57
N ASP A 244 -20.35 46.12 1.49
CA ASP A 244 -21.31 47.04 2.08
C ASP A 244 -20.62 48.14 2.90
N VAL A 245 -19.61 47.77 3.71
CA VAL A 245 -18.78 48.74 4.45
C VAL A 245 -18.03 49.68 3.49
N LEU A 246 -17.44 49.16 2.41
CA LEU A 246 -16.72 49.97 1.43
C LEU A 246 -17.63 50.96 0.68
N LYS A 247 -18.90 50.60 0.43
CA LYS A 247 -19.88 51.51 -0.18
C LYS A 247 -20.19 52.70 0.74
N ILE A 248 -20.30 52.48 2.06
CA ILE A 248 -20.55 53.56 3.04
C ILE A 248 -19.41 54.59 2.99
N ILE A 249 -18.16 54.14 2.93
CA ILE A 249 -16.99 55.04 2.83
C ILE A 249 -17.01 55.84 1.54
N ARG A 250 -17.36 55.20 0.41
CA ARG A 250 -17.41 55.85 -0.91
C ARG A 250 -18.56 56.84 -1.03
N GLY A 251 -19.68 56.62 -0.35
CA GLY A 251 -20.82 57.54 -0.34
C GLY A 251 -20.65 58.78 0.56
N ASN A 252 -19.70 58.76 1.48
CA ASN A 252 -19.39 59.87 2.40
C ASN A 252 -18.20 60.74 1.94
N LYS A 253 -17.65 60.51 0.73
CA LYS A 253 -16.64 61.35 0.09
C LYS A 253 -17.28 62.19 -1.01
#